data_AF-A0AAV2ICV3-F1
#
_entry.id   AF-A0AAV2ICV3-F1
#
_cell.length_a   1.000
_cell.length_b   1.000
_cell.length_c   1.000
_cell.angle_alpha   90.00
_cell.angle_beta   90.00
_cell.angle_gamma   90.00
#
_symmetry.space_group_name_H-M   'P 1'
#
loop_
_entity.id
_entity.type
_entity.pdbx_description
1 polymer ?
#
loop_
_entity_poly.entity_id
_entity_poly.type
_entity_poly.pdbx_seq_one_letter_code
_entity_poly.pdbx_strand_id
1 'polypeptide(L)'
;MAHYFSENQIDAFKECFFFHARKGYITSEGDLSIIIRSLNYCVTKDEVHTYFSKAAAADDGRIDFASFLNIMHNHSLVENKQKELKAALVAQDRDRRGYLNASELRHILTNIGEKLSPKEVDSLFREAGVQATGQVNIASFVDTIMTPQADY
;
A
#
# COMPACT_ATOMS: atom_id res chain seq x y z
N MET A 1 -23.08 -3.93 -10.44
CA MET A 1 -21.82 -3.22 -10.16
C MET A 1 -21.92 -2.25 -8.97
N ALA A 2 -23.09 -1.66 -8.69
CA ALA A 2 -23.34 -0.80 -7.52
C ALA A 2 -23.55 -1.54 -6.17
N HIS A 3 -23.14 -2.81 -6.04
CA HIS A 3 -23.43 -3.61 -4.84
C HIS A 3 -22.32 -3.60 -3.79
N TYR A 4 -21.11 -3.13 -4.12
CA TYR A 4 -19.94 -3.27 -3.25
C TYR A 4 -19.43 -1.97 -2.65
N PHE A 5 -19.81 -0.84 -3.24
CA PHE A 5 -19.37 0.49 -2.84
C PHE A 5 -20.58 1.40 -2.69
N SER A 6 -20.52 2.30 -1.70
CA SER A 6 -21.51 3.38 -1.57
C SER A 6 -21.41 4.37 -2.72
N GLU A 7 -22.47 5.14 -2.98
CA GLU A 7 -22.46 6.17 -4.03
C GLU A 7 -21.31 7.16 -3.84
N ASN A 8 -21.08 7.63 -2.62
CA ASN A 8 -19.96 8.52 -2.29
C ASN A 8 -18.58 7.90 -2.63
N GLN A 9 -18.40 6.59 -2.41
CA GLN A 9 -17.15 5.91 -2.79
C GLN A 9 -17.02 5.79 -4.30
N ILE A 10 -18.10 5.47 -5.01
CA ILE A 10 -18.11 5.38 -6.47
C ILE A 10 -17.78 6.74 -7.08
N ASP A 11 -18.34 7.82 -6.55
CA ASP A 11 -18.06 9.18 -6.99
C ASP A 11 -16.59 9.55 -6.76
N ALA A 12 -16.04 9.27 -5.57
CA ALA A 12 -14.62 9.48 -5.30
C ALA A 12 -13.70 8.67 -6.25
N PHE A 13 -14.05 7.40 -6.50
CA PHE A 13 -13.32 6.54 -7.44
C PHE A 13 -13.37 7.09 -8.85
N LYS A 14 -14.54 7.56 -9.27
CA LYS A 14 -14.76 8.14 -10.59
C LYS A 14 -13.95 9.43 -10.77
N GLU A 15 -14.02 10.34 -9.82
CA GLU A 15 -13.27 11.60 -9.85
C GLU A 15 -11.77 11.34 -9.93
N CYS A 16 -11.23 10.49 -9.05
CA CYS A 16 -9.81 10.14 -9.04
C CYS A 16 -9.39 9.43 -10.33
N PHE A 17 -10.19 8.47 -10.82
CA PHE A 17 -9.90 7.76 -12.05
C PHE A 17 -9.81 8.72 -13.23
N PHE A 18 -10.81 9.58 -13.45
CA PHE A 18 -10.81 10.50 -14.60
C PHE A 18 -9.80 11.65 -14.48
N PHE A 19 -9.39 11.99 -13.26
CA PHE A 19 -8.30 12.94 -13.04
C PHE A 19 -6.97 12.45 -13.65
N HIS A 20 -6.65 11.17 -13.45
CA HIS A 20 -5.44 10.53 -13.98
C HIS A 20 -5.62 9.94 -15.39
N ALA A 21 -6.72 9.24 -15.64
CA ALA A 21 -7.06 8.56 -16.90
C ALA A 21 -8.04 9.40 -17.75
N ARG A 22 -7.61 10.59 -18.20
CA ARG A 22 -8.46 11.55 -18.94
C ARG A 22 -9.10 10.99 -20.21
N LYS A 23 -8.49 9.97 -20.82
CA LYS A 23 -9.01 9.30 -22.02
C LYS A 23 -10.10 8.27 -21.70
N GLY A 24 -10.40 8.05 -20.42
CA GLY A 24 -11.39 7.07 -19.94
C GLY A 24 -10.82 5.67 -19.73
N TYR A 25 -9.51 5.49 -19.87
CA TYR A 25 -8.85 4.21 -19.69
C TYR A 25 -7.41 4.37 -19.19
N ILE A 26 -6.95 3.40 -18.39
CA ILE A 26 -5.58 3.28 -17.90
C ILE A 26 -4.78 2.42 -18.89
N THR A 27 -3.57 2.85 -19.23
CA THR A 27 -2.68 2.12 -20.16
C THR A 27 -1.34 1.72 -19.55
N SER A 28 -1.08 2.08 -18.29
CA SER A 28 0.16 1.74 -17.62
C SER A 28 -0.07 1.27 -16.19
N GLU A 29 0.79 0.36 -15.73
CA GLU A 29 0.84 -0.08 -14.34
C GLU A 29 1.12 1.09 -13.37
N GLY A 30 1.93 2.06 -13.81
CA GLY A 30 2.22 3.26 -13.03
C GLY A 30 0.97 4.09 -12.74
N ASP A 31 0.15 4.34 -13.75
CA ASP A 31 -1.11 5.07 -13.60
C ASP A 31 -2.09 4.31 -12.70
N LEU A 32 -2.21 2.98 -12.88
CA LEU A 32 -3.04 2.14 -12.01
C LEU A 32 -2.59 2.27 -10.54
N SER A 33 -1.28 2.18 -10.31
CA SER A 33 -0.70 2.30 -8.98
C SER A 33 -0.98 3.66 -8.33
N ILE A 34 -0.82 4.75 -9.10
CA ILE A 34 -1.08 6.12 -8.62
C ILE A 34 -2.55 6.29 -8.26
N ILE A 35 -3.48 5.81 -9.10
CA ILE A 35 -4.92 5.94 -8.85
C ILE A 35 -5.32 5.17 -7.59
N ILE A 36 -4.89 3.92 -7.44
CA ILE A 36 -5.19 3.09 -6.25
C ILE A 36 -4.67 3.78 -4.98
N ARG A 37 -3.42 4.28 -5.00
CA ARG A 37 -2.81 4.97 -3.87
C ARG A 37 -3.47 6.32 -3.54
N SER A 38 -3.94 7.04 -4.55
CA SER A 38 -4.67 8.31 -4.39
C SER A 38 -6.04 8.12 -3.71
N LEU A 39 -6.58 6.90 -3.75
CA LEU A 39 -7.81 6.51 -3.07
C LEU A 39 -7.56 5.95 -1.65
N ASN A 40 -6.35 6.14 -1.13
CA ASN A 40 -5.89 5.61 0.16
C ASN A 40 -5.87 4.08 0.25
N TYR A 41 -5.65 3.37 -0.86
CA TYR A 41 -5.36 1.93 -0.86
C TYR A 41 -3.85 1.70 -1.05
N CYS A 42 -3.31 0.70 -0.37
CA CYS A 42 -1.92 0.29 -0.46
C CYS A 42 -1.83 -0.95 -1.35
N VAL A 43 -1.22 -0.78 -2.52
CA VAL A 43 -0.94 -1.87 -3.45
C VAL A 43 0.56 -2.02 -3.66
N THR A 44 1.04 -3.25 -3.75
CA THR A 44 2.43 -3.56 -4.08
C THR A 44 2.65 -3.60 -5.59
N LYS A 45 3.89 -3.46 -6.05
CA LYS A 45 4.24 -3.59 -7.48
C LYS A 45 3.77 -4.92 -8.09
N ASP A 46 3.92 -6.03 -7.37
CA ASP A 46 3.48 -7.36 -7.84
C ASP A 46 1.95 -7.45 -7.96
N GLU A 47 1.21 -6.85 -7.02
CA GLU A 47 -0.25 -6.78 -7.11
C GLU A 47 -0.70 -5.90 -8.26
N VAL A 48 -0.09 -4.72 -8.46
CA VAL A 48 -0.37 -3.84 -9.61
C VAL A 48 -0.15 -4.60 -10.92
N HIS A 49 0.99 -5.27 -11.08
CA HIS A 49 1.28 -6.07 -12.27
C HIS A 49 0.22 -7.16 -12.47
N THR A 50 -0.16 -7.85 -11.39
CA THR A 50 -1.18 -8.91 -11.43
C THR A 50 -2.56 -8.36 -11.83
N TYR A 51 -2.97 -7.22 -11.28
CA TYR A 51 -4.25 -6.58 -11.60
C TYR A 51 -4.25 -6.06 -13.03
N PHE A 52 -3.16 -5.42 -13.44
CA PHE A 52 -3.03 -4.85 -14.77
C PHE A 52 -3.06 -5.93 -15.85
N SER A 53 -2.21 -6.95 -15.72
CA SER A 53 -2.15 -8.06 -16.69
C SER A 53 -3.49 -8.79 -16.84
N LYS A 54 -4.22 -9.01 -15.74
CA LYS A 54 -5.54 -9.68 -15.77
C LYS A 54 -6.62 -8.82 -16.43
N ALA A 55 -6.70 -7.53 -16.09
CA ALA A 55 -7.74 -6.65 -16.61
C ALA A 55 -7.48 -6.24 -18.06
N ALA A 56 -6.22 -5.95 -18.39
CA ALA A 56 -5.82 -5.45 -19.71
C ALA A 56 -5.82 -6.53 -20.80
N ALA A 57 -5.81 -7.82 -20.42
CA ALA A 57 -5.86 -8.94 -21.37
C ALA A 57 -7.15 -9.00 -22.19
N ALA A 58 -8.24 -8.40 -21.70
CA ALA A 58 -9.53 -8.44 -22.37
C ALA A 58 -9.76 -7.25 -23.34
N ASP A 59 -9.04 -6.14 -23.19
CA ASP A 59 -9.36 -4.86 -23.85
C ASP A 59 -8.12 -4.13 -24.39
N ASP A 60 -7.37 -4.78 -25.29
CA ASP A 60 -6.24 -4.17 -26.03
C ASP A 60 -5.19 -3.48 -25.13
N GLY A 61 -4.91 -4.05 -23.96
CA GLY A 61 -3.94 -3.47 -23.03
C GLY A 61 -4.49 -2.30 -22.20
N ARG A 62 -5.81 -2.10 -22.15
CA ARG A 62 -6.47 -0.98 -21.46
C ARG A 62 -7.34 -1.46 -20.30
N ILE A 63 -7.51 -0.58 -19.31
CA ILE A 63 -8.41 -0.81 -18.18
C ILE A 63 -9.41 0.34 -18.15
N ASP A 64 -10.66 0.04 -18.43
CA ASP A 64 -11.77 0.98 -18.32
C ASP A 64 -12.23 1.14 -16.85
N PHE A 65 -13.15 2.08 -16.62
CA PHE A 65 -13.63 2.35 -15.26
C PHE A 65 -14.34 1.14 -14.64
N ALA A 66 -15.08 0.35 -15.43
CA ALA A 66 -15.77 -0.84 -14.92
C ALA A 66 -14.78 -1.92 -14.45
N SER A 67 -13.71 -2.17 -15.22
CA SER A 67 -12.64 -3.08 -14.86
C SER A 67 -11.86 -2.58 -13.64
N PHE A 68 -11.62 -1.27 -13.57
CA PHE A 68 -11.01 -0.63 -12.40
C PHE A 68 -11.84 -0.84 -11.12
N LEU A 69 -13.16 -0.67 -11.17
CA LEU A 69 -14.03 -0.95 -10.02
C LEU A 69 -13.95 -2.41 -9.55
N ASN A 70 -13.84 -3.36 -10.48
CA ASN A 70 -13.62 -4.77 -10.12
C ASN A 70 -12.27 -4.99 -9.43
N ILE A 71 -11.20 -4.31 -9.89
CA ILE A 71 -9.89 -4.35 -9.23
C ILE A 71 -10.01 -3.82 -7.79
N MET A 72 -10.61 -2.63 -7.62
CA MET A 72 -10.81 -2.02 -6.31
C MET A 72 -11.62 -2.91 -5.37
N HIS A 73 -12.68 -3.55 -5.88
CA HIS A 73 -13.49 -4.45 -5.07
C HIS A 73 -12.66 -5.65 -4.57
N ASN A 74 -11.99 -6.35 -5.48
CA ASN A 74 -11.18 -7.51 -5.12
C ASN A 74 -10.04 -7.14 -4.16
N HIS A 75 -9.38 -6.00 -4.40
CA HIS A 75 -8.31 -5.51 -3.53
C HIS A 75 -8.85 -5.15 -2.14
N SER A 76 -9.99 -4.46 -2.04
CA SER A 76 -10.61 -4.10 -0.76
C SER A 76 -10.99 -5.30 0.14
N LEU A 77 -11.16 -6.49 -0.44
CA LEU A 77 -11.45 -7.72 0.31
C LEU A 77 -10.21 -8.37 0.91
N VAL A 78 -9.04 -8.13 0.31
CA VAL A 78 -7.77 -8.77 0.72
C VAL A 78 -6.87 -7.81 1.50
N GLU A 79 -6.95 -6.52 1.21
CA GLU A 79 -6.07 -5.51 1.78
C GLU A 79 -6.25 -5.45 3.30
N ASN A 80 -5.16 -5.72 4.02
CA ASN A 80 -5.05 -5.35 5.42
C ASN A 80 -3.65 -4.85 5.73
N LYS A 81 -3.43 -3.57 5.44
CA LYS A 81 -2.15 -2.89 5.55
C LYS A 81 -1.42 -3.17 6.87
N GLN A 82 -2.13 -3.02 7.99
CA GLN A 82 -1.54 -3.17 9.32
C GLN A 82 -1.15 -4.64 9.58
N LYS A 83 -2.02 -5.58 9.21
CA LYS A 83 -1.78 -7.02 9.37
C LYS A 83 -0.64 -7.50 8.48
N GLU A 84 -0.60 -7.06 7.23
CA GLU A 84 0.44 -7.42 6.25
C GLU A 84 1.81 -6.90 6.68
N LEU A 85 1.91 -5.61 7.04
CA LEU A 85 3.17 -5.04 7.52
C LEU A 85 3.66 -5.73 8.79
N LYS A 86 2.76 -5.97 9.76
CA LYS A 86 3.09 -6.69 10.98
C LYS A 86 3.54 -8.12 10.70
N ALA A 87 2.84 -8.84 9.83
CA ALA A 87 3.19 -10.21 9.45
C ALA A 87 4.57 -10.27 8.78
N ALA A 88 4.86 -9.32 7.88
CA ALA A 88 6.16 -9.24 7.20
C ALA A 88 7.30 -9.00 8.19
N LEU A 89 7.13 -8.08 9.15
CA LEU A 89 8.14 -7.80 10.18
C LEU A 89 8.31 -8.96 11.17
N VAL A 90 7.22 -9.59 11.60
CA VAL A 90 7.28 -10.78 12.48
C VAL A 90 7.96 -11.96 11.78
N ALA A 91 7.77 -12.13 10.47
CA ALA A 91 8.46 -13.16 9.71
C ALA A 91 9.98 -12.97 9.66
N GLN A 92 10.48 -11.74 9.88
CA GLN A 92 11.91 -11.46 9.98
C GLN A 92 12.48 -11.65 11.40
N ASP A 93 11.64 -11.59 12.43
CA ASP A 93 12.01 -11.91 13.81
C ASP A 93 12.11 -13.43 14.01
N ARG A 94 13.24 -14.01 13.57
CA ARG A 94 13.50 -15.47 13.58
C ARG A 94 13.34 -16.09 14.96
N ASP A 95 13.67 -15.33 16.00
CA ASP A 95 13.63 -15.78 17.40
C ASP A 95 12.23 -15.57 18.04
N ARG A 96 11.27 -14.99 17.30
CA ARG A 96 9.89 -14.68 17.76
C ARG A 96 9.86 -13.92 19.09
N ARG A 97 10.77 -12.99 19.27
CA ARG A 97 10.91 -12.14 20.46
C ARG A 97 9.83 -11.07 20.54
N GLY A 98 9.22 -10.71 19.41
CA GLY A 98 8.27 -9.59 19.29
C GLY A 98 8.95 -8.22 19.15
N TYR A 99 10.29 -8.19 19.04
CA TYR A 99 11.08 -6.97 18.86
C TYR A 99 12.25 -7.18 17.90
N LEU A 100 12.64 -6.11 17.22
CA LEU A 100 13.80 -6.03 16.34
C LEU A 100 14.71 -4.92 16.82
N ASN A 101 16.02 -5.06 16.65
CA ASN A 101 16.94 -3.95 16.87
C ASN A 101 16.71 -2.87 15.78
N ALA A 102 16.90 -1.60 16.10
CA ALA A 102 16.73 -0.52 15.12
C ALA A 102 17.58 -0.72 13.85
N SER A 103 18.79 -1.28 13.98
CA SER A 103 19.64 -1.65 12.85
C SER A 103 19.06 -2.78 11.99
N GLU A 104 18.45 -3.80 12.61
CA GLU A 104 17.78 -4.90 11.91
C GLU A 104 16.56 -4.39 11.16
N LEU A 105 15.72 -3.59 11.82
CA LEU A 105 14.53 -3.00 11.19
C LEU A 105 14.92 -2.10 10.01
N ARG A 106 15.97 -1.28 10.15
CA ARG A 106 16.51 -0.49 9.04
C ARG A 106 16.98 -1.38 7.90
N HIS A 107 17.69 -2.45 8.21
CA HIS A 107 18.17 -3.38 7.19
C HIS A 107 17.00 -4.00 6.43
N ILE A 108 15.94 -4.42 7.12
CA ILE A 108 14.72 -4.97 6.52
C ILE A 108 14.07 -3.94 5.58
N LEU A 109 13.78 -2.73 6.07
CA LEU A 109 13.08 -1.68 5.33
C LEU A 109 13.86 -1.17 4.09
N THR A 110 15.18 -1.32 4.08
CA THR A 110 16.04 -0.89 2.97
C THR A 110 16.39 -2.01 1.97
N ASN A 111 16.17 -3.29 2.33
CA ASN A 111 16.62 -4.42 1.50
C ASN A 111 15.51 -5.37 1.04
N ILE A 112 14.35 -5.40 1.71
CA ILE A 112 13.28 -6.36 1.42
C ILE A 112 12.10 -5.63 0.77
N GLY A 113 11.56 -6.21 -0.32
CA GLY A 113 10.34 -5.72 -0.99
C GLY A 113 10.50 -4.34 -1.63
N GLU A 114 9.52 -3.47 -1.39
CA GLU A 114 9.56 -2.05 -1.78
C GLU A 114 10.49 -1.28 -0.83
N LYS A 115 11.75 -1.16 -1.27
CA LYS A 115 12.83 -0.60 -0.47
C LYS A 115 12.62 0.89 -0.24
N LEU A 116 12.69 1.28 1.02
CA LEU A 116 12.82 2.66 1.42
C LEU A 116 14.27 3.12 1.30
N SER A 117 14.45 4.38 0.95
CA SER A 117 15.74 5.04 1.05
C SER A 117 16.14 5.21 2.52
N PRO A 118 17.45 5.35 2.83
CA PRO A 118 17.90 5.60 4.19
C PRO A 118 17.21 6.81 4.84
N LYS A 119 16.92 7.86 4.06
CA LYS A 119 16.26 9.09 4.52
C LYS A 119 14.78 8.87 4.89
N GLU A 120 14.07 8.02 4.15
CA GLU A 120 12.69 7.65 4.46
C GLU A 120 12.64 6.83 5.75
N VAL A 121 13.57 5.89 5.92
CA VAL A 121 13.69 5.12 7.17
C VAL A 121 14.03 6.02 8.37
N ASP A 122 14.92 6.99 8.20
CA ASP A 122 15.24 7.98 9.25
C ASP A 122 14.00 8.78 9.67
N SER A 123 13.14 9.13 8.71
CA SER A 123 11.91 9.87 8.99
C SER A 123 10.90 9.01 9.72
N LEU A 124 10.68 7.76 9.29
CA LEU A 124 9.84 6.80 10.01
C LEU A 124 10.31 6.54 11.44
N PHE A 125 11.62 6.40 11.64
CA PHE A 125 12.18 6.15 12.97
C PHE A 125 11.98 7.37 13.89
N ARG A 126 12.14 8.57 13.35
CA ARG A 126 11.87 9.81 14.09
C ARG A 126 10.41 9.92 14.50
N GLU A 127 9.49 9.65 13.58
CA GLU A 127 8.05 9.68 13.84
C GLU A 127 7.61 8.63 14.87
N ALA A 128 8.18 7.43 14.77
CA ALA A 128 7.90 6.34 15.72
C ALA A 128 8.70 6.43 17.04
N GLY A 129 9.51 7.47 17.25
CA GLY A 129 10.32 7.62 18.46
C GLY A 129 11.39 6.53 18.65
N VAL A 130 11.83 5.91 17.56
CA VAL A 130 12.82 4.81 17.58
C VAL A 130 14.23 5.37 17.77
N GLN A 131 14.89 4.94 18.84
CA GLN A 131 16.29 5.26 19.11
C GLN A 131 17.22 4.44 18.21
N ALA A 132 18.34 5.04 17.78
CA ALA A 132 19.28 4.41 16.84
C ALA A 132 19.90 3.08 17.32
N THR A 133 20.03 2.89 18.64
CA THR A 133 20.55 1.69 19.29
C THR A 133 19.50 0.94 20.11
N GLY A 134 18.22 1.31 19.96
CA GLY A 134 17.12 0.75 20.74
C GLY A 134 16.57 -0.56 20.18
N GLN A 135 15.86 -1.27 21.04
CA GLN A 135 14.93 -2.33 20.62
C GLN A 135 13.60 -1.69 20.19
N VAL A 136 13.05 -2.18 19.09
CA VAL A 136 11.80 -1.73 18.50
C VAL A 136 10.78 -2.83 18.67
N ASN A 137 9.74 -2.58 19.47
CA ASN A 137 8.59 -3.47 19.53
C ASN A 137 7.83 -3.40 18.20
N ILE A 138 7.68 -4.54 17.53
CA ILE A 138 7.11 -4.59 16.16
C ILE A 138 5.66 -4.09 16.17
N ALA A 139 4.87 -4.50 17.16
CA ALA A 139 3.45 -4.14 17.22
C ALA A 139 3.27 -2.64 17.45
N SER A 140 4.01 -2.06 18.41
CA SER A 140 3.98 -0.63 18.70
C SER A 140 4.47 0.21 17.51
N PHE A 141 5.55 -0.23 16.85
CA PHE A 141 6.08 0.47 15.68
C PHE A 141 5.05 0.52 14.55
N VAL A 142 4.43 -0.61 14.21
CA VAL A 142 3.40 -0.68 13.17
C VAL A 142 2.19 0.17 13.55
N ASP A 143 1.74 0.13 14.79
CA ASP A 143 0.60 0.95 15.24
C ASP A 143 0.91 2.46 15.13
N THR A 144 2.10 2.87 15.56
CA THR A 144 2.52 4.28 15.55
C THR A 144 2.60 4.84 14.12
N ILE A 145 3.18 4.08 13.17
CA ILE A 145 3.33 4.56 11.78
C ILE A 145 2.04 4.44 10.96
N MET A 146 1.09 3.59 11.37
CA MET A 146 -0.18 3.37 10.66
C MET A 146 -1.34 4.18 11.26
N THR A 147 -1.15 4.80 12.42
CA THR A 147 -2.13 5.72 13.00
C THR A 147 -2.08 7.03 12.20
N PRO A 148 -3.23 7.51 11.68
CA PRO A 148 -3.26 8.82 11.05
C PRO A 148 -2.81 9.86 12.06
N GLN A 149 -1.77 10.62 11.72
CA GLN A 149 -1.40 11.80 12.50
C GLN A 149 -2.60 12.75 12.45
N ALA A 150 -3.10 13.16 13.62
CA ALA A 150 -4.10 14.20 13.67
C ALA A 150 -3.44 15.48 13.14
N ASP A 151 -3.79 15.87 11.91
CA ASP A 151 -3.45 17.19 11.40
C ASP A 151 -4.05 18.22 12.38
N TYR A 152 -3.17 18.92 13.10
CA TYR A 152 -3.50 20.00 14.05
C TYR A 152 -3.39 21.37 13.38
#